data_AF-A0A7H8JP01-F1
#
_entry.id   AF-A0A7H8JP01-F1
#
_cell.length_a   1.000
_cell.length_b   1.000
_cell.length_c   1.000
_cell.angle_alpha   90.00
_cell.angle_beta   90.00
_cell.angle_gamma   90.00
#
_symmetry.space_group_name_H-M   'P 1'
#
loop_
_entity.id
_entity.type
_entity.pdbx_description
1 polymer ?
#
loop_
_entity_poly.entity_id
_entity_poly.type
_entity_poly.pdbx_seq_one_letter_code
_entity_poly.pdbx_strand_id
1 'polypeptide(L)'
;MPTSSAETPSHRITTQGGSPPDYLAPHGATHVAERYVRSGKYVTSAGVSAGIDMALYLSQQIAGEQVAGALQLAVEYDPKPPFDTGSPEKVGPELRELALRLLAESAE
;
A
#
# COMPACT_ATOMS: atom_id res chain seq x y z
N MET A 1 6.11 -16.65 -38.38
CA MET A 1 6.47 -15.80 -37.22
C MET A 1 6.26 -14.33 -37.59
N PRO A 2 5.91 -13.43 -36.67
CA PRO A 2 5.50 -13.64 -35.28
C PRO A 2 4.18 -12.90 -34.92
N THR A 3 3.31 -13.51 -34.12
CA THR A 3 2.48 -12.75 -33.16
C THR A 3 2.77 -13.36 -31.80
N SER A 4 3.97 -13.07 -31.31
CA SER A 4 4.23 -13.18 -29.88
C SER A 4 3.41 -12.06 -29.25
N SER A 5 2.21 -12.41 -28.77
CA SER A 5 1.55 -11.64 -27.73
C SER A 5 2.51 -11.62 -26.56
N ALA A 6 3.32 -10.56 -26.46
CA ALA A 6 4.09 -10.32 -25.27
C ALA A 6 3.07 -10.19 -24.14
N GLU A 7 3.03 -11.16 -23.23
CA GLU A 7 2.44 -10.97 -21.92
C GLU A 7 3.07 -9.71 -21.36
N THR A 8 2.30 -8.62 -21.27
CA THR A 8 2.75 -7.44 -20.54
C THR A 8 3.11 -7.92 -19.14
N PRO A 9 4.37 -7.78 -18.68
CA PRO A 9 4.76 -8.27 -17.37
C PRO A 9 3.87 -7.59 -16.32
N SER A 10 3.02 -8.39 -15.68
CA SER A 10 2.05 -7.88 -14.71
C SER A 10 2.79 -7.42 -13.45
N HIS A 11 3.01 -6.11 -13.32
CA HIS A 11 3.61 -5.57 -12.11
C HIS A 11 2.59 -5.63 -10.96
N ARG A 12 2.92 -6.36 -9.90
CA ARG A 12 2.16 -6.30 -8.65
C ARG A 12 2.36 -4.94 -8.01
N ILE A 13 1.27 -4.28 -7.64
CA ILE A 13 1.28 -3.00 -6.92
C ILE A 13 0.18 -2.96 -5.88
N THR A 14 0.28 -2.03 -4.95
CA THR A 14 -0.77 -1.72 -3.96
C THR A 14 -0.96 -0.20 -3.93
N THR A 15 -2.13 0.27 -3.52
CA THR A 15 -2.46 1.70 -3.42
C THR A 15 -3.50 1.95 -2.33
N GLN A 16 -3.79 3.22 -2.04
CA GLN A 16 -4.89 3.61 -1.15
C GLN A 16 -6.25 3.20 -1.72
N GLY A 17 -7.01 2.40 -0.96
CA GLY A 17 -8.42 2.10 -1.25
C GLY A 17 -8.73 0.61 -1.38
N GLY A 18 -9.93 0.20 -0.94
CA GLY A 18 -10.34 -1.21 -0.83
C GLY A 18 -10.77 -1.91 -2.10
N SER A 19 -10.55 -1.32 -3.28
CA SER A 19 -10.91 -1.95 -4.55
C SER A 19 -9.77 -1.75 -5.56
N PRO A 20 -9.42 -2.79 -6.33
CA PRO A 20 -8.39 -2.69 -7.34
C PRO A 20 -8.79 -1.60 -8.33
N PRO A 21 -7.98 -0.54 -8.51
CA PRO A 21 -8.40 0.53 -9.39
C PRO A 21 -8.50 0.05 -10.83
N ASP A 22 -9.65 0.27 -11.46
CA ASP A 22 -9.90 -0.06 -12.88
C ASP A 22 -8.87 0.61 -13.81
N TYR A 23 -8.27 1.71 -13.38
CA TYR A 23 -7.23 2.41 -14.11
C TYR A 23 -5.89 1.64 -14.20
N LEU A 24 -5.68 0.57 -13.43
CA LEU A 24 -4.41 -0.17 -13.44
C LEU A 24 -4.28 -1.18 -14.58
N ALA A 25 -5.39 -1.77 -15.02
CA ALA A 25 -5.39 -2.81 -16.04
C ALA A 25 -4.77 -2.35 -17.38
N PRO A 26 -5.06 -1.12 -17.89
CA PRO A 26 -4.41 -0.60 -19.09
C PRO A 26 -2.88 -0.44 -18.98
N HIS A 27 -2.34 -0.39 -17.76
CA HIS A 27 -0.90 -0.23 -17.50
C HIS A 27 -0.18 -1.55 -17.23
N GLY A 28 -0.86 -2.70 -17.36
CA GLY A 28 -0.26 -4.00 -17.07
C GLY A 28 0.11 -4.15 -15.60
N ALA A 29 -0.64 -3.53 -14.69
CA ALA A 29 -0.44 -3.63 -13.25
C ALA A 29 -1.58 -4.42 -12.61
N THR A 30 -1.24 -5.33 -11.70
CA THR A 30 -2.21 -6.09 -10.91
C THR A 30 -2.18 -5.58 -9.47
N HIS A 31 -3.32 -5.10 -9.01
CA HIS A 31 -3.47 -4.69 -7.62
C HIS A 31 -3.45 -5.91 -6.68
N VAL A 32 -2.73 -5.80 -5.57
CA VAL A 32 -2.74 -6.78 -4.47
C VAL A 32 -2.99 -6.07 -3.14
N ALA A 33 -3.81 -6.66 -2.29
CA ALA A 33 -4.16 -6.12 -0.97
C ALA A 33 -3.06 -6.38 0.07
N GLU A 34 -1.88 -5.84 -0.17
CA GLU A 34 -0.72 -5.94 0.72
C GLU A 34 -0.31 -4.57 1.23
N ARG A 35 0.20 -4.51 2.47
CA ARG A 35 0.60 -3.27 3.13
C ARG A 35 1.62 -2.48 2.32
N TYR A 36 2.64 -3.16 1.80
CA TYR A 36 3.52 -2.65 0.76
C TYR A 36 3.97 -3.80 -0.16
N VAL A 37 4.31 -3.47 -1.40
CA VAL A 37 4.67 -4.45 -2.44
C VAL A 37 5.95 -4.01 -3.12
N ARG A 38 6.92 -4.92 -3.22
CA ARG A 38 8.11 -4.74 -4.07
C ARG A 38 7.90 -5.47 -5.39
N SER A 39 8.04 -4.72 -6.49
CA SER A 39 7.96 -5.23 -7.86
C SER A 39 9.17 -4.73 -8.65
N GLY A 40 10.21 -5.58 -8.70
CA GLY A 40 11.51 -5.22 -9.28
C GLY A 40 12.14 -4.03 -8.55
N LYS A 41 12.25 -2.89 -9.27
CA LYS A 41 12.82 -1.63 -8.76
C LYS A 41 11.78 -0.72 -8.09
N TYR A 42 10.50 -1.07 -8.14
CA TYR A 42 9.42 -0.27 -7.58
C TYR A 42 8.98 -0.84 -6.23
N VAL A 43 8.64 0.05 -5.30
CA VAL A 43 7.94 -0.31 -4.07
C VAL A 43 6.74 0.62 -3.91
N THR A 44 5.56 0.05 -3.67
CA THR A 44 4.28 0.78 -3.50
C THR A 44 3.65 0.44 -2.16
N SER A 45 2.84 1.33 -1.57
CA SER A 45 2.15 1.10 -0.28
C SER A 45 0.63 1.29 -0.37
N ALA A 46 -0.12 0.55 0.47
CA ALA A 46 -1.60 0.51 0.48
C ALA A 46 -2.29 1.75 1.07
N GLY A 47 -1.54 2.72 1.59
CA GLY A 47 -2.12 3.87 2.27
C GLY A 47 -1.13 4.59 3.17
N VAL A 48 -1.61 5.64 3.83
CA VAL A 48 -0.78 6.61 4.58
C VAL A 48 0.14 5.91 5.58
N SER A 49 -0.42 5.15 6.52
CA SER A 49 0.39 4.50 7.57
C SER A 49 1.27 3.38 7.02
N ALA A 50 0.85 2.70 5.95
CA ALA A 50 1.65 1.67 5.31
C ALA A 50 2.92 2.23 4.64
N GLY A 51 2.95 3.54 4.34
CA GLY A 51 4.16 4.23 3.88
C GLY A 51 5.29 4.23 4.93
N ILE A 52 4.96 4.20 6.22
CA ILE A 52 5.97 4.17 7.29
C ILE A 52 6.68 2.81 7.31
N ASP A 53 5.92 1.71 7.24
CA ASP A 53 6.52 0.37 7.16
C ASP A 53 7.33 0.19 5.89
N MET A 54 6.84 0.72 4.76
CA MET A 54 7.57 0.73 3.49
C MET A 54 8.89 1.50 3.61
N ALA A 55 8.91 2.64 4.30
CA ALA A 55 10.12 3.44 4.51
C ALA A 55 11.15 2.71 5.38
N LEU A 56 10.71 2.01 6.43
CA LEU A 56 11.59 1.16 7.24
C LEU A 56 12.15 -0.02 6.42
N TYR A 57 11.31 -0.67 5.61
CA TYR A 57 11.74 -1.70 4.67
C TYR A 57 12.81 -1.18 3.71
N LEU A 58 12.58 -0.02 3.07
CA LEU A 58 13.55 0.60 2.16
C LEU A 58 14.84 0.98 2.88
N SER A 59 14.76 1.48 4.11
CA SER A 59 15.93 1.80 4.93
C SER A 59 16.79 0.57 5.18
N GLN A 60 16.16 -0.58 5.44
CA GLN A 60 16.87 -1.86 5.57
C GLN A 60 17.55 -2.25 4.25
N GLN A 61 16.87 -2.10 3.12
CA GLN A 61 17.44 -2.44 1.81
C GLN A 61 18.63 -1.54 1.42
N ILE A 62 18.62 -0.28 1.84
CA ILE A 62 19.63 0.74 1.46
C ILE A 62 20.80 0.78 2.44
N ALA A 63 20.51 0.77 3.75
CA ALA A 63 21.48 1.04 4.81
C ALA A 63 21.67 -0.14 5.78
N GLY A 64 20.96 -1.25 5.58
CA GLY A 64 21.05 -2.45 6.42
C GLY A 64 20.12 -2.44 7.62
N GLU A 65 19.98 -3.61 8.23
CA GLU A 65 19.02 -3.90 9.31
C GLU A 65 19.25 -3.05 10.56
N GLN A 66 20.52 -2.86 10.97
CA GLN A 66 20.85 -2.07 12.16
C GLN A 66 20.39 -0.61 12.03
N VAL A 67 20.58 0.00 10.86
CA VAL A 67 20.14 1.38 10.59
C VAL A 67 18.62 1.46 10.54
N ALA A 68 17.95 0.50 9.90
CA ALA A 68 16.49 0.45 9.87
C ALA A 68 15.88 0.33 11.28
N GLY A 69 16.44 -0.53 12.13
CA GLY A 69 16.03 -0.66 13.53
C GLY A 69 16.28 0.60 14.35
N ALA A 70 17.43 1.26 14.15
CA ALA A 70 17.72 2.55 14.79
C ALA A 70 16.74 3.64 14.34
N LEU A 71 16.36 3.68 13.06
CA LEU A 71 15.36 4.62 12.55
C LEU A 71 13.98 4.35 13.13
N GLN A 72 13.56 3.08 13.21
CA GLN A 72 12.29 2.71 13.84
C GLN A 72 12.23 3.21 15.30
N LEU A 73 13.31 3.03 16.06
CA LEU A 73 13.43 3.53 17.43
C LEU A 73 13.44 5.07 17.47
N ALA A 74 14.21 5.73 16.59
CA ALA A 74 14.37 7.18 16.60
C ALA A 74 13.07 7.95 16.36
N VAL A 75 12.13 7.36 15.62
CA VAL A 75 10.80 7.93 15.41
C VAL A 75 9.72 7.33 16.31
N GLU A 76 10.13 6.48 17.28
CA GLU A 76 9.25 5.79 18.22
C GLU A 76 8.09 5.03 17.55
N TYR A 77 8.37 4.38 16.42
CA TYR A 77 7.34 3.67 15.66
C TYR A 77 6.99 2.31 16.30
N ASP A 78 6.10 2.36 17.29
CA ASP A 78 5.45 1.24 18.00
C ASP A 78 3.91 1.38 17.91
N PRO A 79 3.31 1.10 16.73
CA PRO A 79 1.90 1.41 16.48
C PRO A 79 0.96 0.54 17.35
N LYS A 80 0.08 1.19 18.12
CA LYS A 80 -1.01 0.57 18.91
C LYS A 80 -2.35 1.22 18.58
N PRO A 81 -2.92 0.95 17.38
CA PRO A 81 -4.18 1.57 16.97
C PRO A 81 -5.31 1.19 17.93
N PRO A 82 -6.17 2.14 18.34
CA PRO A 82 -7.27 1.88 19.29
C PRO A 82 -8.45 1.11 18.67
N PHE A 83 -8.49 0.98 17.34
CA PHE A 83 -9.54 0.29 16.60
C PHE A 83 -8.91 -0.65 15.57
N ASP A 84 -9.53 -1.81 15.33
CA ASP A 84 -9.10 -2.75 14.28
C ASP A 84 -9.85 -2.55 12.94
N THR A 85 -10.01 -1.29 12.53
CA THR A 85 -10.84 -0.89 11.37
C THR A 85 -10.00 -0.39 10.18
N GLY A 86 -8.68 -0.56 10.25
CA GLY A 86 -7.72 -0.04 9.26
C GLY A 86 -7.69 -0.76 7.91
N SER A 87 -8.58 -1.74 7.66
CA SER A 87 -8.72 -2.42 6.38
C SER A 87 -10.21 -2.57 6.02
N PRO A 88 -10.58 -2.38 4.74
CA PRO A 88 -11.94 -2.60 4.23
C PRO A 88 -12.49 -4.00 4.51
N GLU A 89 -11.61 -5.01 4.60
CA GLU A 89 -12.00 -6.40 4.90
C GLU A 89 -12.42 -6.60 6.37
N LYS A 90 -12.08 -5.65 7.25
CA LYS A 90 -12.35 -5.73 8.70
C LYS A 90 -13.62 -4.98 9.12
N VAL A 91 -14.31 -4.33 8.20
CA VAL A 91 -15.43 -3.43 8.51
C VAL A 91 -16.67 -3.75 7.67
N GLY A 92 -17.84 -3.49 8.24
CA GLY A 92 -19.11 -3.56 7.51
C GLY A 92 -19.31 -2.36 6.56
N PRO A 93 -20.31 -2.45 5.65
CA PRO A 93 -20.58 -1.42 4.65
C PRO A 93 -20.89 -0.05 5.28
N GLU A 94 -21.62 -0.02 6.40
CA GLU A 94 -22.01 1.23 7.07
C GLU A 94 -20.79 2.07 7.51
N LEU A 95 -19.79 1.44 8.13
CA LEU A 95 -18.59 2.13 8.58
C LEU A 95 -17.72 2.56 7.39
N ARG A 96 -17.68 1.75 6.32
CA ARG A 96 -16.99 2.10 5.07
C ARG A 96 -17.63 3.32 4.41
N GLU A 97 -18.96 3.38 4.33
CA GLU A 97 -19.71 4.51 3.78
C GLU A 97 -19.51 5.79 4.60
N LEU A 98 -19.53 5.67 5.93
CA LEU A 98 -19.21 6.79 6.82
C LEU A 98 -17.79 7.33 6.57
N ALA A 99 -16.79 6.45 6.47
CA ALA A 99 -15.40 6.86 6.21
C ALA A 99 -15.26 7.60 4.88
N LEU A 100 -15.90 7.12 3.81
CA LEU A 100 -15.88 7.78 2.50
C LEU A 100 -16.57 9.14 2.52
N ARG A 101 -17.68 9.27 3.25
CA ARG A 101 -18.40 10.54 3.41
C ARG A 101 -17.55 11.60 4.10
N LEU A 102 -16.91 11.23 5.21
CA LEU A 102 -16.02 12.13 5.96
C LEU A 102 -14.83 12.61 5.11
N LEU A 103 -14.27 11.74 4.26
CA LEU A 103 -13.19 12.13 3.34
C LEU A 103 -13.69 13.11 2.28
N ALA A 104 -14.87 12.90 1.73
CA ALA A 104 -15.46 13.81 0.74
C ALA A 104 -15.77 15.20 1.32
N GLU A 105 -16.35 15.25 2.53
CA GLU A 105 -16.65 16.50 3.24
C GLU A 105 -15.39 17.31 3.59
N SER A 106 -14.25 16.64 3.81
CA SER A 106 -12.98 17.32 4.12
C SER A 106 -12.28 17.96 2.92
N ALA A 107 -12.73 17.66 1.70
CA ALA A 107 -12.16 18.16 0.45
C ALA A 107 -12.86 19.42 -0.08
N GLU A 108 -13.94 19.86 0.58
CA GLU A 108 -14.68 21.11 0.34
C GLU A 108 -14.23 22.24 1.27
#